data_AF-A0A952RCI9-F1
#
_entry.id   AF-A0A952RCI9-F1
#
_cell.length_a   1.000
_cell.length_b   1.000
_cell.length_c   1.000
_cell.angle_alpha   90.00
_cell.angle_beta   90.00
_cell.angle_gamma   90.00
#
_symmetry.space_group_name_H-M   'P 1'
#
loop_
_entity.id
_entity.type
_entity.pdbx_description
1 polymer ?
#
loop_
_entity_poly.entity_id
_entity_poly.type
_entity_poly.pdbx_seq_one_letter_code
_entity_poly.pdbx_strand_id
1 'polypeptide(L)'
;MTAAWITGWLAIVAIVFSVVVPVVQRVRFGKRAAPGSPSIRTHVYVGLATAALAFLHTIVVIPELGSPAATAGGMTALLPGGIAFFLLVAHAGLGLQLRNPKLKDRTRVRRSHTTTAILISLAVAAHALALRAAG
;
A
#
# COMPACT_ATOMS: atom_id res chain seq x y z
N MET A 1 0.18 0.85 23.88
CA MET A 1 0.43 0.41 22.49
C MET A 1 -0.54 -0.73 22.19
N THR A 2 -1.35 -0.60 21.15
CA THR A 2 -2.37 -1.59 20.78
C THR A 2 -1.93 -2.45 19.60
N ALA A 3 -2.63 -3.55 19.32
CA ALA A 3 -2.33 -4.42 18.20
C ALA A 3 -2.57 -3.70 16.85
N ALA A 4 -3.61 -2.86 16.76
CA ALA A 4 -3.84 -2.04 15.56
C ALA A 4 -2.70 -1.04 15.33
N TRP A 5 -2.18 -0.42 16.39
CA TRP A 5 -1.03 0.49 16.29
C TRP A 5 0.20 -0.22 15.71
N ILE A 6 0.55 -1.40 16.25
CA ILE A 6 1.72 -2.17 15.78
C ILE A 6 1.53 -2.60 14.32
N THR A 7 0.39 -3.21 14.00
CA THR A 7 0.11 -3.71 12.65
C THR A 7 0.03 -2.59 11.60
N GLY A 8 -0.46 -1.41 11.98
CA GLY A 8 -0.48 -0.22 11.11
C GLY A 8 0.94 0.24 10.75
N TRP A 9 1.84 0.36 11.73
CA TRP A 9 3.24 0.71 11.46
C TRP A 9 3.98 -0.36 10.66
N LEU A 10 3.74 -1.65 10.94
CA LEU A 10 4.30 -2.74 10.14
C LEU A 10 3.84 -2.66 8.67
N ALA A 11 2.57 -2.34 8.42
CA ALA A 11 2.06 -2.14 7.07
C ALA A 11 2.71 -0.93 6.38
N ILE A 12 2.89 0.20 7.08
CA ILE A 12 3.58 1.38 6.54
C ILE A 12 5.03 1.04 6.17
N VAL A 13 5.76 0.36 7.05
CA VAL A 13 7.14 -0.08 6.78
C VAL A 13 7.18 -0.99 5.54
N ALA A 14 6.23 -1.92 5.41
CA ALA A 14 6.13 -2.79 4.23
C ALA A 14 5.83 -2.00 2.93
N ILE A 15 4.97 -0.97 2.98
CA ILE A 15 4.73 -0.05 1.85
C ILE A 15 6.05 0.63 1.44
N VAL A 16 6.81 1.16 2.40
CA VAL A 16 8.09 1.82 2.13
C VAL A 16 9.06 0.85 1.45
N PHE A 17 9.24 -0.36 1.99
CA PHE A 17 10.09 -1.38 1.37
C PHE A 17 9.62 -1.77 -0.04
N SER A 18 8.30 -1.84 -0.27
CA SER A 18 7.75 -2.12 -1.60
C SER A 18 8.17 -1.08 -2.63
N VAL A 19 8.21 0.21 -2.26
CA VAL A 19 8.63 1.31 -3.14
C VAL A 19 10.14 1.34 -3.35
N VAL A 20 10.93 0.96 -2.33
CA VAL A 20 12.40 0.93 -2.42
C VAL A 20 12.87 0.03 -3.56
N VAL A 21 12.25 -1.13 -3.80
CA VAL A 21 12.69 -2.08 -4.84
C VAL A 21 12.77 -1.45 -6.25
N PRO A 22 11.68 -0.87 -6.81
CA PRO A 22 11.74 -0.24 -8.13
C PRO A 22 12.57 1.05 -8.16
N VAL A 23 12.66 1.79 -7.03
CA VAL A 23 13.49 3.00 -6.94
C VAL A 23 14.97 2.64 -7.02
N VAL A 24 15.43 1.71 -6.19
CA VAL A 24 16.83 1.23 -6.21
C VAL A 24 17.19 0.68 -7.57
N GLN A 25 16.31 -0.09 -8.20
CA GLN A 25 16.50 -0.56 -9.58
C GLN A 25 16.71 0.61 -10.56
N ARG A 26 15.87 1.64 -10.47
CA ARG A 26 15.96 2.80 -11.37
C ARG A 26 17.24 3.61 -11.13
N VAL A 27 17.63 3.82 -9.88
CA VAL A 27 18.85 4.55 -9.50
C VAL A 27 20.10 3.79 -9.92
N ARG A 28 20.18 2.49 -9.65
CA ARG A 28 21.38 1.68 -9.94
C ARG A 28 21.60 1.43 -11.43
N PHE A 29 20.53 1.23 -12.20
CA PHE A 29 20.64 0.78 -13.59
C PHE A 29 20.15 1.81 -14.63
N GLY A 30 19.64 2.97 -14.19
CA GLY A 30 19.07 3.99 -15.07
C GLY A 30 17.81 3.57 -15.83
N LYS A 31 17.36 2.31 -15.71
CA LYS A 31 16.27 1.72 -16.49
C LYS A 31 15.28 0.96 -15.61
N ARG A 32 14.05 0.81 -16.12
CA ARG A 32 13.02 0.01 -15.47
C ARG A 32 13.36 -1.48 -15.60
N ALA A 33 13.00 -2.28 -14.61
CA ALA A 33 13.20 -3.72 -14.64
C ALA A 33 12.31 -4.41 -15.70
N ALA A 34 12.84 -5.47 -16.32
CA ALA A 34 12.10 -6.32 -17.25
C ALA A 34 11.09 -7.21 -16.50
N PRO A 35 9.96 -7.60 -17.11
CA PRO A 35 8.86 -8.30 -16.41
C PRO A 35 9.25 -9.61 -15.71
N GLY A 36 10.16 -10.37 -16.32
CA GLY A 36 10.68 -11.62 -15.77
C GLY A 36 11.91 -11.48 -14.88
N SER A 37 12.39 -10.25 -14.64
CA SER A 37 13.62 -10.04 -13.89
C SER A 37 13.44 -10.30 -12.38
N PRO A 38 14.52 -10.67 -11.67
CA PRO A 38 14.48 -10.85 -10.21
C PRO A 38 13.95 -9.63 -9.46
N SER A 39 14.28 -8.41 -9.90
CA SER A 39 13.78 -7.16 -9.29
C SER A 39 12.25 -7.05 -9.29
N ILE A 40 11.59 -7.37 -10.42
CA ILE A 40 10.12 -7.39 -10.47
C ILE A 40 9.56 -8.47 -9.55
N ARG A 41 10.17 -9.66 -9.53
CA ARG A 41 9.74 -10.75 -8.65
C ARG A 41 9.83 -10.34 -7.17
N THR A 42 10.92 -9.71 -6.76
CA THR A 42 11.08 -9.18 -5.40
C THR A 42 10.02 -8.12 -5.09
N HIS A 43 9.80 -7.15 -5.98
CA HIS A 43 8.77 -6.12 -5.78
C HIS A 43 7.37 -6.73 -5.62
N VAL A 44 7.05 -7.77 -6.40
CA VAL A 44 5.77 -8.49 -6.30
C VAL A 44 5.64 -9.21 -4.96
N TYR A 45 6.66 -9.92 -4.50
CA TYR A 45 6.60 -10.61 -3.20
C TYR A 45 6.45 -9.63 -2.04
N VAL A 46 7.23 -8.55 -2.02
CA VAL A 46 7.13 -7.52 -0.99
C VAL A 46 5.79 -6.80 -1.06
N GLY A 47 5.26 -6.54 -2.27
CA GLY A 47 3.95 -5.95 -2.48
C GLY A 47 2.79 -6.85 -2.01
N LEU A 48 2.88 -8.17 -2.22
CA LEU A 48 1.90 -9.12 -1.71
C LEU A 48 1.96 -9.25 -0.19
N ALA A 49 3.17 -9.27 0.39
CA ALA A 49 3.33 -9.22 1.85
C ALA A 49 2.74 -7.93 2.44
N THR A 50 2.94 -6.80 1.77
CA THR A 50 2.34 -5.51 2.14
C THR A 50 0.81 -5.56 2.11
N ALA A 51 0.22 -6.14 1.05
CA ALA A 51 -1.23 -6.32 0.95
C ALA A 51 -1.77 -7.23 2.05
N ALA A 52 -1.07 -8.31 2.38
CA ALA A 52 -1.45 -9.21 3.47
C ALA A 52 -1.40 -8.52 4.84
N LEU A 53 -0.36 -7.73 5.11
CA LEU A 53 -0.25 -6.94 6.35
C LEU A 53 -1.33 -5.86 6.46
N ALA A 54 -1.63 -5.16 5.36
CA ALA A 54 -2.70 -4.18 5.33
C ALA A 54 -4.07 -4.84 5.56
N PHE A 55 -4.32 -6.00 4.96
CA PHE A 55 -5.54 -6.77 5.21
C PHE A 55 -5.62 -7.22 6.68
N LEU A 56 -4.53 -7.77 7.22
CA LEU A 56 -4.46 -8.14 8.64
C LEU A 56 -4.78 -6.94 9.54
N HIS A 57 -4.25 -5.76 9.23
CA HIS A 57 -4.55 -4.55 9.97
C HIS A 57 -6.05 -4.20 9.96
N THR A 58 -6.75 -4.38 8.82
CA THR A 58 -8.21 -4.17 8.76
C THR A 58 -9.01 -5.14 9.63
N ILE A 59 -8.49 -6.34 9.91
CA ILE A 59 -9.11 -7.31 10.82
C ILE A 59 -8.79 -6.95 12.28
N VAL A 60 -7.52 -6.66 12.55
CA VAL A 60 -7.01 -6.37 13.90
C VAL A 60 -7.61 -5.09 14.48
N VAL A 61 -8.05 -4.14 13.64
CA VAL A 61 -8.68 -2.90 14.12
C VAL A 61 -10.14 -3.09 14.58
N ILE A 62 -10.81 -4.19 14.22
CA ILE A 62 -12.25 -4.39 14.54
C ILE A 62 -12.57 -4.21 16.03
N PRO A 63 -11.81 -4.82 16.98
CA PRO A 63 -12.07 -4.62 18.41
C PRO A 63 -11.76 -3.19 18.89
N GLU A 64 -10.97 -2.42 18.14
CA GLU A 64 -10.51 -1.08 18.50
C GLU A 64 -11.38 0.04 17.92
N LEU A 65 -12.43 -0.29 17.16
CA LEU A 65 -13.36 0.69 16.57
C LEU A 65 -14.10 1.54 17.62
N GLY A 66 -14.24 1.04 18.86
CA GLY A 66 -14.83 1.77 19.98
C GLY A 66 -13.84 2.65 20.77
N SER A 67 -12.57 2.70 20.37
CA SER A 67 -11.55 3.50 21.08
C SER A 67 -11.85 5.01 21.00
N PRO A 68 -11.37 5.82 21.97
CA PRO A 68 -11.55 7.27 21.93
C PRO A 68 -11.04 7.90 20.63
N ALA A 69 -9.88 7.47 20.13
CA ALA A 69 -9.33 7.98 18.87
C ALA A 69 -10.19 7.59 17.65
N ALA A 70 -10.70 6.35 17.59
CA ALA A 70 -11.56 5.90 16.48
C ALA A 70 -12.91 6.62 16.49
N THR A 71 -13.49 6.83 17.66
CA THR A 71 -14.78 7.53 17.82
C THR A 71 -14.66 9.04 17.58
N ALA A 72 -13.59 9.68 18.09
CA ALA A 72 -13.32 11.10 17.87
C ALA A 72 -12.92 11.40 16.41
N GLY A 73 -12.08 10.55 15.80
CA GLY A 73 -11.68 10.69 14.40
C GLY A 73 -12.81 10.33 13.42
N GLY A 74 -13.70 9.42 13.81
CA GLY A 74 -14.88 9.01 13.06
C GLY A 74 -14.58 8.73 11.58
N MET A 75 -15.44 9.22 10.69
CA MET A 75 -15.27 9.02 9.25
C MET A 75 -14.03 9.70 8.68
N THR A 76 -13.54 10.79 9.28
CA THR A 76 -12.35 11.49 8.79
C THR A 76 -11.07 10.66 8.94
N ALA A 77 -11.03 9.79 9.95
CA ALA A 77 -9.96 8.82 10.15
C ALA A 77 -10.23 7.51 9.40
N LEU A 78 -11.44 6.94 9.51
CA LEU A 78 -11.72 5.59 9.01
C LEU A 78 -11.86 5.52 7.49
N LEU A 79 -12.46 6.52 6.85
CA LEU A 79 -12.71 6.51 5.40
C LEU A 79 -11.40 6.50 4.58
N PRO A 80 -10.39 7.33 4.86
CA PRO A 80 -9.12 7.25 4.15
C PRO A 80 -8.43 5.89 4.30
N GLY A 81 -8.53 5.26 5.48
CA GLY A 81 -7.98 3.91 5.71
C GLY A 81 -8.67 2.85 4.84
N GLY A 82 -10.01 2.88 4.79
CA GLY A 82 -10.78 2.00 3.91
C GLY A 82 -10.45 2.22 2.42
N ILE A 83 -10.40 3.48 1.97
CA ILE A 83 -10.02 3.84 0.59
C ILE A 83 -8.62 3.31 0.26
N ALA A 84 -7.65 3.51 1.16
CA ALA A 84 -6.28 3.03 0.99
C ALA A 84 -6.24 1.50 0.78
N PHE A 85 -7.02 0.75 1.56
CA PHE A 85 -7.07 -0.71 1.44
C PHE A 85 -7.62 -1.16 0.08
N PHE A 86 -8.75 -0.61 -0.39
CA PHE A 86 -9.29 -0.97 -1.70
C PHE A 86 -8.36 -0.55 -2.86
N LEU A 87 -7.73 0.63 -2.74
CA LEU A 87 -6.71 1.05 -3.71
C LEU A 87 -5.51 0.10 -3.73
N LEU A 88 -5.10 -0.44 -2.58
CA LEU A 88 -4.01 -1.41 -2.47
C LEU A 88 -4.35 -2.73 -3.17
N VAL A 89 -5.59 -3.22 -3.02
CA VAL A 89 -6.08 -4.41 -3.75
C VAL A 89 -6.04 -4.16 -5.26
N ALA A 90 -6.56 -3.00 -5.72
CA ALA A 90 -6.49 -2.63 -7.13
C ALA A 90 -5.04 -2.49 -7.63
N HIS A 91 -4.16 -1.90 -6.82
CA HIS A 91 -2.74 -1.73 -7.12
C HIS A 91 -2.02 -3.07 -7.30
N ALA A 92 -2.28 -4.04 -6.42
CA ALA A 92 -1.75 -5.39 -6.52
C ALA A 92 -2.21 -6.07 -7.83
N GLY A 93 -3.50 -5.97 -8.17
CA GLY A 93 -4.04 -6.48 -9.43
C GLY A 93 -3.34 -5.88 -10.67
N LEU A 94 -3.17 -4.56 -10.70
CA LEU A 94 -2.43 -3.87 -11.77
C LEU A 94 -0.96 -4.34 -11.83
N GLY A 95 -0.32 -4.53 -10.68
CA GLY A 95 1.06 -5.02 -10.58
C GLY A 95 1.22 -6.42 -11.17
N LEU A 96 0.28 -7.32 -10.88
CA LEU A 96 0.26 -8.67 -11.45
C LEU A 96 0.06 -8.65 -12.97
N GLN A 97 -0.81 -7.79 -13.50
CA GLN A 97 -0.96 -7.61 -14.95
C GLN A 97 0.36 -7.18 -15.62
N LEU A 98 1.13 -6.29 -14.98
CA LEU A 98 2.41 -5.80 -15.52
C LEU A 98 3.49 -6.89 -15.64
N ARG A 99 3.33 -8.02 -14.96
CA ARG A 99 4.21 -9.20 -15.12
C ARG A 99 4.02 -9.89 -16.47
N ASN A 100 2.84 -9.78 -17.10
CA ASN A 100 2.59 -10.40 -18.38
C ASN A 100 3.43 -9.72 -19.48
N PRO A 101 4.40 -10.42 -20.12
CA PRO A 101 5.23 -9.83 -21.17
C PRO A 101 4.41 -9.44 -22.41
N LYS A 102 3.25 -10.07 -22.64
CA LYS A 102 2.34 -9.83 -23.78
C LYS A 102 1.28 -8.75 -23.52
N LEU A 103 1.39 -8.00 -22.41
CA LEU A 103 0.43 -6.95 -22.07
C LEU A 103 0.46 -5.82 -23.12
N LYS A 104 -0.64 -5.66 -23.88
CA LYS A 104 -0.78 -4.65 -24.95
C LYS A 104 -0.72 -3.21 -24.41
N ASP A 105 -1.57 -2.87 -23.45
CA ASP A 105 -1.70 -1.50 -22.90
C ASP A 105 -0.76 -1.20 -21.72
N ARG A 106 0.47 -1.72 -21.80
CA ARG A 106 1.43 -1.69 -20.69
C ARG A 106 1.72 -0.29 -20.16
N THR A 107 1.79 0.72 -21.01
CA THR A 107 2.03 2.11 -20.58
C THR A 107 0.86 2.65 -19.74
N ARG A 108 -0.39 2.39 -20.14
CA ARG A 108 -1.57 2.81 -19.39
C ARG A 108 -1.61 2.13 -18.02
N VAL A 109 -1.45 0.81 -17.99
CA VAL A 109 -1.46 0.03 -16.73
C VAL A 109 -0.33 0.49 -15.79
N ARG A 110 0.86 0.83 -16.32
CA ARG A 110 1.95 1.39 -15.51
C ARG A 110 1.58 2.73 -14.90
N ARG A 111 0.99 3.64 -15.67
CA ARG A 111 0.54 4.94 -15.16
C ARG A 111 -0.50 4.73 -14.07
N SER A 112 -1.52 3.91 -14.30
CA SER A 112 -2.52 3.56 -13.29
C SER A 112 -1.89 2.95 -12.03
N HIS A 113 -0.93 2.05 -12.18
CA HIS A 113 -0.23 1.43 -11.04
C HIS A 113 0.58 2.46 -10.23
N THR A 114 1.23 3.41 -10.88
CA THR A 114 1.90 4.53 -10.19
C THR A 114 0.88 5.48 -9.54
N THR A 115 -0.21 5.82 -10.23
CA THR A 115 -1.29 6.65 -9.68
C THR A 115 -1.89 6.03 -8.43
N THR A 116 -2.20 4.72 -8.45
CA THR A 116 -2.74 4.06 -7.25
C THR A 116 -1.73 4.03 -6.11
N ALA A 117 -0.43 3.86 -6.37
CA ALA A 117 0.61 3.96 -5.32
C ALA A 117 0.64 5.34 -4.65
N ILE A 118 0.51 6.42 -5.43
CA ILE A 118 0.45 7.79 -4.92
C ILE A 118 -0.82 7.97 -4.08
N LEU A 119 -1.98 7.56 -4.59
CA LEU A 119 -3.25 7.68 -3.88
C LEU A 119 -3.28 6.88 -2.59
N ILE A 120 -2.71 5.67 -2.56
CA ILE A 120 -2.54 4.88 -1.33
C ILE A 120 -1.71 5.67 -0.32
N SER A 121 -0.58 6.24 -0.75
CA SER A 121 0.31 7.00 0.14
C SER A 121 -0.40 8.21 0.76
N LEU A 122 -1.17 8.95 -0.04
CA LEU A 122 -1.97 10.08 0.43
C LEU A 122 -3.08 9.64 1.39
N ALA A 123 -3.81 8.58 1.05
CA ALA A 123 -4.90 8.07 1.89
C ALA A 123 -4.40 7.50 3.23
N VAL A 124 -3.27 6.78 3.22
CA VAL A 124 -2.61 6.29 4.45
C VAL A 124 -2.11 7.46 5.31
N ALA A 125 -1.50 8.48 4.70
CA ALA A 125 -1.07 9.67 5.44
C ALA A 125 -2.26 10.40 6.08
N ALA A 126 -3.35 10.61 5.32
CA ALA A 126 -4.58 11.20 5.85
C ALA A 126 -5.17 10.39 7.00
N HIS A 127 -5.27 9.06 6.84
CA HIS A 127 -5.73 8.13 7.87
C HIS A 127 -4.92 8.26 9.17
N ALA A 128 -3.59 8.15 9.07
CA ALA A 128 -2.70 8.19 10.23
C ALA A 128 -2.68 9.56 10.92
N LEU A 129 -2.69 10.65 10.14
CA LEU A 129 -2.72 12.01 10.70
C LEU A 129 -4.06 12.32 11.37
N ALA A 130 -5.18 11.90 10.79
CA ALA A 130 -6.50 12.06 11.37
C ALA A 130 -6.64 11.29 12.69
N LEU A 131 -6.15 10.04 12.75
CA LEU A 131 -6.10 9.27 14.00
C LEU A 131 -5.26 9.96 15.07
N ARG A 132 -4.05 10.43 14.69
CA ARG A 132 -3.15 11.13 15.63
C ARG A 132 -3.72 12.46 16.12
N ALA A 133 -4.47 13.17 15.30
CA ALA A 133 -5.13 14.41 15.72
C ALA A 133 -6.32 14.16 16.65
N ALA A 134 -6.94 12.98 16.55
CA ALA A 134 -8.09 12.58 17.34
C ALA A 134 -7.75 12.03 18.74
N GLY A 135 -6.50 11.65 19.00
CA GLY A 135 -6.02 11.19 20.31
C GLY A 135 -5.11 9.98 20.21
#